data_AF-A0A841AXV7-F1
#
_entry.id   AF-A0A841AXV7-F1
#
_cell.length_a   1.000
_cell.length_b   1.000
_cell.length_c   1.000
_cell.angle_alpha   90.00
_cell.angle_beta   90.00
_cell.angle_gamma   90.00
#
_symmetry.space_group_name_H-M   'P 1'
#
loop_
_entity.id
_entity.type
_entity.pdbx_description
1 polymer ?
#
loop_
_entity_poly.entity_id
_entity_poly.type
_entity_poly.pdbx_seq_one_letter_code
_entity_poly.pdbx_strand_id
1 'polypeptide(L)'
;MTKQVIRVLVAGAVLVGAWATAPAASANVDDCVDHAITSGADEHLATYACHEDTLTGCYRIFSANYGRQQWALDACRKRIL
;
A
#
# COMPACT_ATOMS: atom_id res chain seq x y z
N MET A 1 -24.49 -57.02 -7.96
CA MET A 1 -23.89 -55.74 -7.52
C MET A 1 -23.80 -54.83 -8.74
N THR A 2 -24.78 -53.96 -8.94
CA THR A 2 -25.04 -53.31 -10.24
C THR A 2 -24.82 -51.81 -10.13
N LYS A 3 -23.82 -51.35 -10.90
CA LYS A 3 -23.57 -50.02 -11.48
C LYS A 3 -24.54 -48.89 -11.13
N GLN A 4 -24.01 -47.77 -10.65
CA GLN A 4 -24.32 -46.46 -11.22
C GLN A 4 -23.08 -45.56 -11.23
N VAL A 5 -22.69 -45.16 -12.44
CA VAL A 5 -21.63 -44.19 -12.71
C VAL A 5 -22.34 -42.89 -13.04
N ILE A 6 -22.34 -41.94 -12.11
CA ILE A 6 -22.92 -40.61 -12.34
C ILE A 6 -21.79 -39.70 -12.82
N ARG A 7 -21.71 -39.57 -14.16
CA ARG A 7 -20.97 -38.51 -14.84
C ARG A 7 -21.86 -37.27 -14.86
N VAL A 8 -21.57 -36.30 -13.99
CA VAL A 8 -22.13 -34.95 -14.12
C VAL A 8 -21.06 -34.05 -14.71
N LEU A 9 -21.22 -33.78 -16.01
CA LEU A 9 -20.62 -32.65 -16.70
C LEU A 9 -21.58 -31.47 -16.54
N VAL A 10 -21.15 -30.43 -15.83
CA VAL A 10 -21.71 -29.08 -15.89
C VAL A 10 -20.49 -28.15 -15.84
N ALA A 11 -19.98 -27.77 -17.01
CA ALA A 11 -20.36 -26.56 -17.75
C ALA A 11 -19.87 -25.29 -17.04
N GLY A 12 -19.10 -24.51 -17.80
CA GLY A 12 -18.22 -23.47 -17.31
C GLY A 12 -18.91 -22.40 -16.46
N ALA A 13 -18.25 -22.05 -15.37
CA ALA A 13 -18.38 -20.74 -14.76
C ALA A 13 -17.15 -19.93 -15.19
N VAL A 14 -17.44 -18.93 -16.02
CA VAL A 14 -16.51 -17.97 -16.59
C VAL A 14 -15.70 -17.32 -15.47
N LEU A 15 -14.38 -17.32 -15.62
CA LEU A 15 -13.44 -16.50 -14.86
C LEU A 15 -13.75 -15.02 -15.13
N VAL A 16 -14.70 -14.44 -14.41
CA VAL A 16 -14.77 -12.99 -14.27
C VAL A 16 -14.03 -12.65 -12.99
N GLY A 17 -12.71 -12.71 -13.08
CA GLY A 17 -11.85 -12.00 -12.14
C GLY A 17 -12.21 -10.54 -12.26
N ALA A 18 -13.09 -10.06 -11.40
CA ALA A 18 -13.21 -8.65 -11.12
C ALA A 18 -11.89 -8.25 -10.49
N TRP A 19 -10.98 -7.72 -11.31
CA TRP A 19 -9.84 -6.97 -10.85
C TRP A 19 -10.41 -5.77 -10.12
N ALA A 20 -10.64 -5.92 -8.82
CA ALA A 20 -10.73 -4.81 -7.93
C ALA A 20 -9.35 -4.17 -7.94
N THR A 21 -9.11 -3.24 -8.87
CA THR A 21 -8.09 -2.21 -8.69
C THR A 21 -8.53 -1.37 -7.50
N ALA A 22 -8.27 -1.87 -6.30
CA ALA A 22 -8.25 -1.02 -5.12
C ALA A 22 -7.22 0.09 -5.40
N PRO A 23 -7.53 1.35 -5.06
CA PRO A 23 -6.56 2.42 -5.21
C PRO A 23 -5.35 2.08 -4.34
N ALA A 24 -4.22 1.79 -4.98
CA ALA A 24 -2.93 1.56 -4.31
C ALA A 24 -2.54 2.74 -3.40
N ALA A 25 -3.15 3.92 -3.58
CA ALA A 25 -2.90 5.11 -2.77
C ALA A 25 -3.03 4.90 -1.25
N SER A 26 -3.85 3.96 -0.76
CA SER A 26 -3.98 3.73 0.70
C SER A 26 -2.84 2.87 1.26
N ALA A 27 -2.64 1.68 0.71
CA ALA A 27 -1.58 0.76 1.15
C ALA A 27 -0.19 1.42 1.14
N ASN A 28 0.05 2.28 0.15
CA ASN A 28 1.34 2.94 -0.02
C ASN A 28 1.57 4.06 1.00
N VAL A 29 0.50 4.68 1.52
CA VAL A 29 0.59 5.67 2.62
C VAL A 29 0.92 4.95 3.93
N ASP A 30 0.27 3.81 4.21
CA ASP A 30 0.57 3.03 5.41
C ASP A 30 2.04 2.56 5.45
N ASP A 31 2.59 2.11 4.32
CA ASP A 31 4.02 1.74 4.21
C ASP A 31 4.97 2.93 4.42
N CYS A 32 4.57 4.13 4.01
CA CYS A 32 5.31 5.36 4.28
C CYS A 32 5.32 5.66 5.78
N VAL A 33 4.16 5.57 6.44
CA VAL A 33 3.99 5.84 7.87
C VAL A 33 4.76 4.84 8.71
N ASP A 34 4.62 3.54 8.43
CA ASP A 34 5.33 2.47 9.15
C ASP A 34 6.86 2.63 9.05
N HIS A 35 7.37 2.93 7.86
CA HIS A 35 8.80 3.14 7.67
C HIS A 35 9.31 4.38 8.41
N ALA A 36 8.53 5.47 8.41
CA ALA A 36 8.88 6.69 9.14
C ALA A 36 8.89 6.45 10.66
N ILE A 37 7.89 5.77 11.22
CA ILE A 37 7.81 5.43 12.64
C ILE A 37 8.97 4.51 13.05
N THR A 38 9.25 3.48 12.24
CA THR A 38 10.39 2.57 12.44
C THR A 38 11.73 3.32 12.41
N SER A 39 11.79 4.44 11.67
CA SER A 39 12.96 5.33 11.61
C SER A 39 13.02 6.36 12.75
N GLY A 40 12.04 6.36 13.66
CA GLY A 40 11.98 7.25 14.82
C GLY A 40 11.19 8.54 14.60
N ALA A 41 10.38 8.63 13.53
CA ALA A 41 9.43 9.73 13.37
C ALA A 41 8.26 9.59 14.35
N ASP A 42 7.68 10.74 14.69
CA ASP A 42 6.41 10.81 15.43
C ASP A 42 5.27 10.32 14.52
N GLU A 43 4.34 9.55 15.08
CA GLU A 43 3.23 8.92 14.34
C GLU A 43 2.31 9.96 13.70
N HIS A 44 1.99 11.05 14.42
CA HIS A 44 1.11 12.09 13.93
C HIS A 44 1.76 12.83 12.76
N LEU A 45 3.04 13.15 12.90
CA LEU A 45 3.83 13.80 11.86
C LEU A 45 4.05 12.89 10.65
N ALA A 46 4.34 11.61 10.88
CA ALA A 46 4.49 10.61 9.82
C ALA A 46 3.20 10.51 9.00
N THR A 47 2.06 10.40 9.66
CA THR A 47 0.74 10.37 9.01
C THR A 47 0.51 11.64 8.19
N TYR A 48 0.72 12.82 8.80
CA TYR A 48 0.55 14.09 8.12
C TYR A 48 1.45 14.23 6.88
N ALA A 49 2.73 13.91 7.01
CA ALA A 49 3.70 14.00 5.91
C ALA A 49 3.39 13.01 4.77
N CYS A 50 3.08 11.76 5.11
CA CYS A 50 2.79 10.72 4.14
C CYS A 50 1.49 10.98 3.36
N HIS A 51 0.54 11.74 3.92
CA HIS A 51 -0.69 12.15 3.24
C HIS A 51 -0.57 13.32 2.26
N GLU A 52 0.60 13.98 2.17
CA GLU A 52 0.81 15.03 1.15
C GLU A 52 0.59 14.52 -0.26
N ASP A 53 0.20 15.36 -1.22
CA ASP A 53 -0.02 14.86 -2.60
C ASP A 53 1.29 14.56 -3.34
N THR A 54 2.38 15.25 -2.97
CA THR A 54 3.66 15.19 -3.72
C THR A 54 4.80 14.65 -2.88
N LEU A 55 5.78 13.99 -3.52
CA LEU A 55 6.99 13.50 -2.85
C LEU A 55 7.77 14.65 -2.21
N THR A 56 7.84 15.78 -2.92
CA THR A 56 8.49 17.00 -2.41
C THR A 56 7.76 17.55 -1.18
N GLY A 57 6.43 17.54 -1.17
CA GLY A 57 5.61 17.94 -0.01
C GLY A 57 5.90 17.06 1.20
N CYS A 58 5.84 15.74 1.02
CA CYS A 58 6.16 14.76 2.05
C CYS A 58 7.58 14.96 2.63
N TYR A 59 8.59 15.01 1.76
CA TYR A 59 9.98 15.17 2.21
C TYR A 59 10.23 16.53 2.87
N ARG A 60 9.59 17.60 2.40
CA ARG A 60 9.70 18.93 3.00
C ARG A 60 9.24 18.91 4.46
N ILE A 61 8.13 18.24 4.77
CA ILE A 61 7.63 18.14 6.15
C ILE A 61 8.59 17.38 7.05
N PHE A 62 9.06 16.20 6.62
CA PHE A 62 10.06 15.45 7.40
C PHE A 62 11.35 16.25 7.58
N SER A 63 11.84 16.90 6.52
CA SER A 63 13.08 17.67 6.59
C SER A 63 13.01 18.90 7.48
N ALA A 64 11.82 19.51 7.60
CA ALA A 64 11.59 20.64 8.49
C ALA A 64 11.64 20.24 9.97
N ASN A 65 11.34 18.98 10.30
CA ASN A 65 11.22 18.51 11.69
C ASN A 65 12.42 17.66 12.15
N TYR A 66 13.05 16.92 11.23
CA TYR A 66 14.15 15.99 11.54
C TYR A 66 15.46 16.35 10.82
N GLY A 67 15.47 17.42 10.02
CA GLY A 67 16.59 17.77 9.15
C GLY A 67 16.67 16.88 7.91
N ARG A 68 17.74 17.02 7.11
CA ARG A 68 17.91 16.23 5.88
C ARG A 68 18.27 14.78 6.21
N GLN A 69 17.25 13.95 6.32
CA GLN A 69 17.37 12.53 6.60
C GLN A 69 17.17 11.71 5.33
N GLN A 70 18.03 10.72 5.10
CA GLN A 70 17.87 9.83 3.95
C GLN A 70 16.61 8.94 4.10
N TRP A 71 16.35 8.45 5.31
CA TRP A 71 15.16 7.65 5.62
C TRP A 71 13.85 8.39 5.31
N ALA A 72 13.84 9.73 5.38
CA ALA A 72 12.65 10.51 5.05
C ALA A 72 12.32 10.51 3.55
N LEU A 73 13.34 10.51 2.68
CA LEU A 73 13.11 10.33 1.24
C LEU A 73 12.65 8.92 0.93
N ASP A 74 13.24 7.92 1.60
CA ASP A 74 12.90 6.52 1.39
C ASP A 74 11.48 6.20 1.89
N ALA A 75 11.03 6.79 3.01
CA ALA A 75 9.64 6.77 3.46
C ALA A 75 8.70 7.35 2.40
N CYS A 76 8.95 8.59 1.93
CA CYS A 76 8.08 9.25 0.95
C CYS A 76 8.01 8.51 -0.40
N ARG A 77 9.06 7.77 -0.78
CA ARG A 77 9.07 6.96 -2.00
C ARG A 77 8.17 5.73 -1.90
N LYS A 78 8.00 5.15 -0.70
CA LYS A 78 7.11 4.01 -0.49
C LYS A 78 5.66 4.32 -0.85
N ARG A 79 5.26 5.59 -0.79
CA ARG A 79 3.93 6.03 -1.24
C ARG A 79 3.66 5.84 -2.74
N ILE A 80 4.72 5.80 -3.55
CA ILE A 80 4.61 5.80 -5.03
C ILE A 80 4.77 4.40 -5.62
N LEU A 81 5.39 3.49 -4.86
CA LEU A 81 5.73 2.12 -5.32
C LEU A 81 4.58 1.15 -5.03
#